data_AF-A0A318MRZ8-F1
#
_entry.id   AF-A0A318MRZ8-F1
#
_cell.length_a   1.000
_cell.length_b   1.000
_cell.length_c   1.000
_cell.angle_alpha   90.00
_cell.angle_beta   90.00
_cell.angle_gamma   90.00
#
_symmetry.space_group_name_H-M   'P 1'
#
loop_
_entity.id
_entity.type
_entity.pdbx_description
1 polymer ?
#
loop_
_entity_poly.entity_id
_entity_poly.type
_entity_poly.pdbx_seq_one_letter_code
_entity_poly.pdbx_strand_id
1 'polypeptide(L)'
;MDYTMAKFRQSISDYLPGAMAVIFITVVIICALFTLWLFAYQQGESEVNLDPYLQHVLFFTFYQAIISTLLSLVLAVIVAKSLLSINFKGKSFLLNCYSLTFALPSLVVITGLLSVYGTQGIIANICHYFELNYSLSLYGIKGILMAHVFFNFPLATKIYYQSLLLIPNEQKKLAQQLNFNLWQSFKYLEWPIVAKQLLPMGGLIFMFCFSSFATVLTLGGSPKYTTIEVAIYQAIRDFELSQAVVLSLVQLLFCIGFMLLLRLLTPKHSPQLIANKEYYIARTSLVKKGIAVIVILMSAVYILSPLLAIILDTICYFSTEFISFSLIQSLLTSFIVAFCSAILAMILALSILWTNSRLRLVGHTLVSDYLLFLGSLILAIPNMVLSVGCFLLFISMTDVPGFIFVLVVVSNALLALPFILRNLATPLADLTKRYQYLALSLNITGLNYLNVVEFRALKQLFTYSFAFACVISVGDFGIIALFGSQDFMTLPYYLFELVSHYRYQEASFSALILLITSYLLINSFERTP
;
A
#
# COMPACT_ATOMS: atom_id res chain seq x y z
N MET A 1 -4.96 -41.20 -35.01
CA MET A 1 -3.87 -40.20 -35.05
C MET A 1 -3.86 -39.52 -33.69
N ASP A 2 -2.88 -39.90 -32.88
CA ASP A 2 -2.87 -39.82 -31.42
C ASP A 2 -2.81 -38.39 -30.86
N TYR A 3 -3.82 -38.04 -30.05
CA TYR A 3 -3.85 -36.82 -29.23
C TYR A 3 -2.85 -36.84 -28.04
N THR A 4 -2.04 -37.90 -27.92
CA THR A 4 -1.16 -38.14 -26.76
C THR A 4 0.32 -37.84 -27.00
N MET A 5 0.73 -37.43 -28.21
CA MET A 5 2.16 -37.27 -28.57
C MET A 5 2.64 -35.84 -28.82
N ALA A 6 1.81 -34.80 -28.70
CA ALA A 6 2.28 -33.42 -28.69
C ALA A 6 2.64 -32.93 -27.27
N LYS A 7 3.44 -33.72 -26.53
CA LYS A 7 4.29 -33.16 -25.47
C LYS A 7 5.36 -32.32 -26.18
N PHE A 8 4.98 -31.13 -26.66
CA PHE A 8 5.95 -30.13 -27.07
C PHE A 8 6.88 -29.93 -25.88
N ARG A 9 8.14 -30.36 -26.03
CA ARG A 9 9.21 -30.15 -25.04
C ARG A 9 9.29 -28.65 -24.79
N GLN A 10 8.66 -28.18 -23.71
CA GLN A 10 9.05 -26.90 -23.13
C GLN A 10 10.53 -27.06 -22.77
N SER A 11 11.35 -26.23 -23.39
CA SER A 11 12.80 -26.26 -23.18
C SER A 11 13.09 -25.78 -21.76
N ILE A 12 14.20 -26.24 -21.17
CA ILE A 12 14.68 -25.73 -19.87
C ILE A 12 14.78 -24.20 -19.88
N SER A 13 15.03 -23.61 -21.05
CA SER A 13 15.05 -22.17 -21.28
C SER A 13 13.74 -21.45 -20.93
N ASP A 14 12.58 -22.13 -20.95
CA ASP A 14 11.29 -21.51 -20.63
C ASP A 14 11.12 -21.24 -19.12
N TYR A 15 11.86 -21.97 -18.27
CA TYR A 15 11.80 -21.83 -16.81
C TYR A 15 12.91 -20.94 -16.24
N LEU A 16 13.94 -20.66 -17.04
CA LEU A 16 15.15 -19.95 -16.63
C LEU A 16 14.91 -18.48 -16.22
N PRO A 17 14.03 -17.68 -16.87
CA PRO A 17 13.77 -16.30 -16.46
C PRO A 17 13.22 -16.18 -15.04
N GLY A 18 12.18 -16.95 -14.70
CA GLY A 18 11.58 -16.93 -13.36
C GLY A 18 12.55 -17.45 -12.30
N ALA A 19 13.36 -18.47 -12.63
CA ALA A 19 14.40 -18.96 -11.73
C ALA A 19 15.45 -17.88 -11.45
N MET A 20 15.95 -17.18 -12.46
CA MET A 20 16.92 -16.08 -12.27
C MET A 20 16.35 -14.94 -11.44
N ALA A 21 15.10 -14.53 -11.71
CA ALA A 21 14.45 -13.47 -10.95
C ALA A 21 14.27 -13.86 -9.47
N VAL A 22 13.84 -15.10 -9.20
CA VAL A 22 13.72 -15.60 -7.83
C VAL A 22 15.08 -15.71 -7.15
N ILE A 23 16.12 -16.20 -7.83
CA ILE A 23 17.48 -16.26 -7.29
C ILE A 23 17.97 -14.85 -6.92
N PHE A 24 17.77 -13.86 -7.80
CA PHE A 24 18.14 -12.48 -7.50
C PHE A 24 17.44 -11.98 -6.24
N ILE A 25 16.11 -12.16 -6.14
CA ILE A 25 15.32 -11.73 -4.99
C ILE A 25 15.77 -12.44 -3.71
N THR A 26 15.94 -13.77 -3.76
CA THR A 26 16.34 -14.54 -2.58
C THR A 26 17.75 -14.21 -2.15
N VAL A 27 18.68 -13.96 -3.07
CA VAL A 27 20.04 -13.52 -2.75
C VAL A 27 20.00 -12.16 -2.04
N VAL A 28 19.28 -11.17 -2.59
CA VAL A 28 19.17 -9.84 -1.95
C VAL A 28 18.59 -9.95 -0.53
N ILE A 29 17.50 -10.69 -0.37
CA ILE A 29 16.85 -10.89 0.93
C ILE A 29 17.78 -11.64 1.90
N ILE A 30 18.35 -12.77 1.48
CA ILE A 30 19.23 -13.58 2.34
C ILE A 30 20.45 -12.78 2.74
N CYS A 31 21.08 -12.02 1.83
CA CYS A 31 22.21 -11.17 2.16
C CYS A 31 21.84 -10.08 3.16
N ALA A 32 20.70 -9.39 2.99
CA ALA A 32 20.23 -8.38 3.95
C ALA A 32 19.92 -8.98 5.33
N LEU A 33 19.27 -10.13 5.39
CA LEU A 33 18.96 -10.80 6.66
C LEU A 33 20.20 -11.42 7.32
N PHE A 34 21.10 -11.98 6.52
CA PHE A 34 22.35 -12.56 7.00
C PHE A 34 23.27 -11.51 7.59
N THR A 35 23.34 -10.32 6.98
CA THR A 35 24.13 -9.21 7.53
C THR A 35 23.55 -8.69 8.84
N LEU A 36 22.23 -8.55 8.97
CA LEU A 36 21.57 -8.25 10.24
C LEU A 36 21.94 -9.28 11.32
N TRP A 37 21.84 -10.57 11.00
CA TRP A 37 22.15 -11.64 11.94
C TRP A 37 23.64 -11.67 12.33
N LEU A 38 24.54 -11.49 11.37
CA LEU A 38 25.98 -11.47 11.59
C LEU A 38 26.40 -10.29 12.47
N PHE A 39 25.82 -9.11 12.24
CA PHE A 39 26.07 -7.93 13.07
C PHE A 39 25.58 -8.14 14.51
N ALA A 40 24.38 -8.72 14.69
CA ALA A 40 23.85 -9.08 16.01
C ALA A 40 24.77 -10.07 16.75
N TYR A 41 25.26 -11.09 16.02
CA TYR A 41 26.17 -12.09 16.59
C TYR A 41 27.52 -11.51 17.01
N GLN A 42 28.12 -10.63 16.19
CA GLN A 42 29.41 -10.00 16.47
C GLN A 42 29.39 -9.07 17.68
N GLN A 43 28.28 -8.36 17.90
CA GLN A 43 28.11 -7.44 19.02
C GLN A 43 27.88 -8.16 20.37
N GLY A 44 27.71 -9.49 20.38
CA GLY A 44 27.47 -10.26 21.61
C GLY A 44 26.08 -10.06 22.23
N GLU A 45 25.20 -9.29 21.56
CA GLU A 45 23.81 -9.08 21.97
C GLU A 45 22.94 -10.30 21.61
N SER A 46 23.25 -11.43 22.27
CA SER A 46 22.46 -12.66 22.17
C SER A 46 21.17 -12.60 23.01
N GLU A 47 21.13 -11.70 24.00
CA GLU A 47 19.95 -11.46 24.82
C GLU A 47 19.31 -10.13 24.41
N VAL A 48 18.09 -10.21 23.86
CA VAL A 48 17.25 -9.03 23.65
C VAL A 48 16.83 -8.54 25.04
N ASN A 49 17.56 -7.58 25.59
CA ASN A 49 17.20 -6.99 26.87
C ASN A 49 15.92 -6.15 26.67
N LEU A 50 14.83 -6.59 27.31
CA LEU A 50 13.55 -5.89 27.27
C LEU A 50 13.58 -4.68 28.20
N ASP A 51 14.45 -3.72 27.89
CA ASP A 51 14.56 -2.47 28.63
C ASP A 51 13.23 -1.69 28.57
N PRO A 52 12.97 -0.80 29.54
CA PRO A 52 11.74 -0.01 29.59
C PRO A 52 11.44 0.74 28.29
N TYR A 53 12.49 1.19 27.58
CA TYR A 53 12.37 1.81 26.26
C TYR A 53 11.80 0.85 25.21
N LEU A 54 12.40 -0.35 25.07
CA LEU A 54 11.95 -1.34 24.10
C LEU A 54 10.51 -1.81 24.39
N GLN A 55 10.17 -2.01 25.67
CA GLN A 55 8.80 -2.35 26.08
C GLN A 55 7.80 -1.26 25.69
N HIS A 56 8.15 0.02 25.91
CA HIS A 56 7.31 1.14 25.53
C HIS A 56 7.12 1.22 24.00
N VAL A 57 8.20 1.09 23.22
CA VAL A 57 8.15 1.11 21.76
C VAL A 57 7.30 -0.03 21.21
N LEU A 58 7.48 -1.26 21.72
CA LEU A 58 6.68 -2.41 21.35
C LEU A 58 5.20 -2.18 21.70
N PHE A 59 4.91 -1.82 22.96
CA PHE A 59 3.54 -1.57 23.42
C PHE A 59 2.85 -0.51 22.58
N PHE A 60 3.51 0.63 22.35
CA PHE A 60 2.94 1.72 21.57
C PHE A 60 2.68 1.30 20.12
N THR A 61 3.59 0.54 19.51
CA THR A 61 3.43 0.03 18.13
C THR A 61 2.21 -0.87 18.00
N PHE A 62 2.01 -1.81 18.92
CA PHE A 62 0.82 -2.65 18.93
C PHE A 62 -0.44 -1.85 19.26
N TYR A 63 -0.39 -0.99 20.27
CA TYR A 63 -1.51 -0.18 20.74
C TYR A 63 -2.07 0.70 19.63
N GLN A 64 -1.21 1.48 18.96
CA GLN A 64 -1.65 2.36 17.88
C GLN A 64 -2.20 1.54 16.70
N ALA A 65 -1.54 0.43 16.32
CA ALA A 65 -1.93 -0.35 15.16
C ALA A 65 -3.29 -1.04 15.36
N ILE A 66 -3.54 -1.58 16.56
CA ILE A 66 -4.83 -2.18 16.92
C ILE A 66 -5.94 -1.13 16.88
N ILE A 67 -5.74 0.03 17.50
CA ILE A 67 -6.77 1.08 17.55
C ILE A 67 -7.05 1.65 16.16
N SER A 68 -6.01 1.94 15.37
CA SER A 68 -6.14 2.38 13.98
C SER A 68 -6.93 1.38 13.13
N THR A 69 -6.66 0.08 13.32
CA THR A 69 -7.36 -1.00 12.61
C THR A 69 -8.83 -1.04 13.00
N LEU A 70 -9.13 -1.08 14.29
CA LEU A 70 -10.50 -1.14 14.79
C LEU A 70 -11.32 0.07 14.34
N LEU A 71 -10.77 1.28 14.48
CA LEU A 71 -11.45 2.50 14.03
C LEU A 71 -11.72 2.47 12.52
N SER A 72 -10.73 2.07 11.72
CA SER A 72 -10.87 1.98 10.27
C SER A 72 -11.94 0.97 9.84
N LEU A 73 -11.96 -0.21 10.47
CA LEU A 73 -12.95 -1.25 10.18
C LEU A 73 -14.37 -0.84 10.58
N VAL A 74 -14.54 -0.27 11.77
CA VAL A 74 -15.86 0.16 12.26
C VAL A 74 -16.42 1.26 11.36
N LEU A 75 -15.62 2.28 11.03
CA LEU A 75 -16.03 3.34 10.12
C LEU A 75 -16.33 2.79 8.72
N ALA A 76 -15.52 1.86 8.23
CA ALA A 76 -15.73 1.25 6.93
C ALA A 76 -17.05 0.50 6.81
N VAL A 77 -17.43 -0.27 7.82
CA VAL A 77 -18.73 -0.98 7.85
C VAL A 77 -19.90 0.02 7.86
N ILE A 78 -19.81 1.08 8.66
CA ILE A 78 -20.85 2.11 8.76
C ILE A 78 -21.04 2.84 7.43
N VAL A 79 -19.95 3.25 6.78
CA VAL A 79 -20.00 3.95 5.49
C VAL A 79 -20.44 3.00 4.37
N ALA A 80 -19.94 1.76 4.33
CA ALA A 80 -20.32 0.79 3.30
C ALA A 80 -21.82 0.48 3.32
N LYS A 81 -22.41 0.33 4.51
CA LYS A 81 -23.86 0.13 4.69
C LYS A 81 -24.66 1.36 4.27
N SER A 82 -24.17 2.56 4.59
CA SER A 82 -24.81 3.82 4.18
C SER A 82 -24.80 3.96 2.67
N LEU A 83 -23.68 3.63 2.01
CA LEU A 83 -23.56 3.58 0.55
C LEU A 83 -24.49 2.55 -0.09
N LEU A 84 -24.71 1.38 0.54
CA LEU A 84 -25.66 0.37 0.05
C LEU A 84 -27.11 0.90 0.07
N SER A 85 -27.43 1.77 1.02
CA SER A 85 -28.79 2.25 1.29
C SER A 85 -29.27 3.36 0.35
N ILE A 86 -28.35 4.04 -0.35
CA ILE A 86 -28.65 5.23 -1.17
C ILE A 86 -27.99 5.09 -2.55
N ASN A 87 -28.74 5.40 -3.60
CA ASN A 87 -28.22 5.59 -4.94
C ASN A 87 -28.25 7.08 -5.31
N PHE A 88 -27.08 7.63 -5.62
CA PHE A 88 -26.88 9.01 -6.03
C PHE A 88 -25.83 9.07 -7.14
N LYS A 89 -25.90 10.10 -8.00
CA LYS A 89 -25.04 10.19 -9.20
C LYS A 89 -23.53 10.22 -8.87
N GLY A 90 -23.14 10.86 -7.77
CA GLY A 90 -21.74 10.99 -7.33
C GLY A 90 -21.14 9.75 -6.66
N LYS A 91 -21.88 8.64 -6.53
CA LYS A 91 -21.44 7.46 -5.78
C LYS A 91 -20.21 6.80 -6.39
N SER A 92 -20.15 6.72 -7.72
CA SER A 92 -18.99 6.18 -8.42
C SER A 92 -17.74 7.05 -8.21
N PHE A 93 -17.90 8.37 -8.25
CA PHE A 93 -16.80 9.31 -7.99
C PHE A 93 -16.25 9.13 -6.58
N LEU A 94 -17.11 9.08 -5.57
CA LEU A 94 -16.69 8.86 -4.18
C LEU A 94 -15.97 7.52 -3.98
N LEU A 95 -16.47 6.44 -4.57
CA LEU A 95 -15.82 5.12 -4.53
C LEU A 95 -14.46 5.11 -5.24
N ASN A 96 -14.30 5.88 -6.31
CA ASN A 96 -13.02 6.06 -6.98
C ASN A 96 -12.05 6.86 -6.10
N CYS A 97 -12.50 7.95 -5.48
CA CYS A 97 -11.70 8.68 -4.48
C CYS A 97 -11.23 7.77 -3.35
N TYR A 98 -12.11 6.90 -2.82
CA TYR A 98 -11.73 5.92 -1.79
C TYR A 98 -10.68 4.90 -2.24
N SER A 99 -10.57 4.67 -3.54
CA SER A 99 -9.53 3.78 -4.08
C SER A 99 -8.19 4.51 -4.17
N LEU A 100 -8.25 5.80 -4.52
CA LEU A 100 -7.07 6.64 -4.68
C LEU A 100 -6.39 6.94 -3.33
N THR A 101 -7.14 7.06 -2.23
CA THR A 101 -6.57 7.42 -0.92
C THR A 101 -5.47 6.46 -0.45
N PHE A 102 -5.57 5.18 -0.78
CA PHE A 102 -4.57 4.18 -0.43
C PHE A 102 -3.28 4.30 -1.27
N ALA A 103 -3.37 4.86 -2.47
CA ALA A 103 -2.22 5.07 -3.36
C ALA A 103 -1.54 6.43 -3.16
N LEU A 104 -2.13 7.32 -2.34
CA LEU A 104 -1.55 8.64 -2.10
C LEU A 104 -0.29 8.51 -1.24
N PRO A 105 0.79 9.24 -1.58
CA PRO A 105 1.96 9.33 -0.73
C PRO A 105 1.60 9.85 0.66
N SER A 106 2.17 9.22 1.70
CA SER A 106 1.75 9.43 3.07
C SER A 106 1.90 10.88 3.53
N LEU A 107 3.01 11.50 3.13
CA LEU A 107 3.34 12.89 3.42
C LEU A 107 2.38 13.91 2.77
N VAL A 108 1.78 13.58 1.62
CA VAL A 108 0.72 14.42 1.01
C VAL A 108 -0.51 14.43 1.90
N VAL A 109 -0.90 13.28 2.45
CA VAL A 109 -2.05 13.22 3.35
C VAL A 109 -1.76 13.93 4.67
N ILE A 110 -0.55 13.78 5.22
CA ILE A 110 -0.16 14.44 6.46
C ILE A 110 -0.18 15.97 6.31
N THR A 111 0.40 16.50 5.23
CA THR A 111 0.34 17.94 4.91
C THR A 111 -1.10 18.42 4.77
N GLY A 112 -1.95 17.71 4.01
CA GLY A 112 -3.36 18.08 3.89
C GLY A 112 -4.14 18.01 5.21
N LEU A 113 -3.85 17.04 6.08
CA LEU A 113 -4.46 16.96 7.40
C LEU A 113 -4.01 18.13 8.28
N LEU A 114 -2.74 18.53 8.22
CA LEU A 114 -2.21 19.71 8.91
C LEU A 114 -2.87 21.00 8.40
N SER A 115 -3.08 21.14 7.08
CA SER A 115 -3.79 22.28 6.50
C SER A 115 -5.25 22.40 6.96
N VAL A 116 -5.94 21.28 7.25
CA VAL A 116 -7.35 21.31 7.70
C VAL A 116 -7.46 21.39 9.23
N TYR A 117 -6.82 20.46 9.93
CA TYR A 117 -6.99 20.20 11.37
C TYR A 117 -5.79 20.66 12.21
N GLY A 118 -4.73 21.19 11.60
CA GLY A 118 -3.60 21.76 12.34
C GLY A 118 -4.00 23.01 13.13
N THR A 119 -3.11 23.45 14.01
CA THR A 119 -3.32 24.64 14.88
C THR A 119 -3.47 25.94 14.10
N GLN A 120 -2.95 26.01 12.87
CA GLN A 120 -3.12 27.13 11.94
C GLN A 120 -3.96 26.74 10.71
N GLY A 121 -4.64 25.59 10.77
CA GLY A 121 -5.43 25.06 9.67
C GLY A 121 -6.79 25.75 9.50
N ILE A 122 -7.53 25.36 8.47
CA ILE A 122 -8.84 25.94 8.11
C ILE A 122 -9.81 25.91 9.30
N ILE A 123 -9.88 24.79 10.04
CA ILE A 123 -10.80 24.65 11.18
C ILE A 123 -10.40 25.58 12.32
N ALA A 124 -9.09 25.69 12.61
CA ALA A 124 -8.60 26.61 13.63
C ALA A 124 -8.95 28.06 13.28
N ASN A 125 -8.75 28.45 12.02
CA ASN A 125 -9.08 29.80 11.53
C ASN A 125 -10.58 30.10 11.64
N ILE A 126 -11.45 29.13 11.33
CA ILE A 126 -12.90 29.25 11.52
C ILE A 126 -13.24 29.41 13.01
N CYS A 127 -12.64 28.59 13.90
CA CYS A 127 -12.86 28.72 15.34
C CYS A 127 -12.42 30.09 15.86
N HIS A 128 -11.23 30.56 15.47
CA HIS A 128 -10.74 31.89 15.84
C HIS A 128 -11.63 33.03 15.34
N TYR A 129 -12.20 32.90 14.13
CA TYR A 129 -13.18 33.85 13.61
C TYR A 129 -14.44 33.95 14.48
N PHE A 130 -14.85 32.85 15.11
CA PHE A 130 -15.97 32.79 16.06
C PHE A 130 -15.53 32.94 17.53
N GLU A 131 -14.29 33.35 17.79
CA GLU A 131 -13.72 33.49 19.15
C GLU A 131 -13.78 32.19 19.99
N LEU A 132 -13.81 31.03 19.32
CA LEU A 132 -13.76 29.72 19.95
C LEU A 132 -12.32 29.24 20.11
N ASN A 133 -11.99 28.71 21.29
CA ASN A 133 -10.67 28.14 21.55
C ASN A 133 -10.49 26.80 20.81
N TYR A 134 -9.55 26.75 19.87
CA TYR A 134 -9.15 25.52 19.20
C TYR A 134 -7.88 24.94 19.83
N SER A 135 -7.98 23.74 20.40
CA SER A 135 -6.87 23.10 21.14
C SER A 135 -6.46 21.73 20.57
N LEU A 136 -6.93 21.38 19.35
CA LEU A 136 -6.58 20.09 18.76
C LEU A 136 -5.16 20.16 18.18
N SER A 137 -4.23 19.44 18.80
CA SER A 137 -2.93 19.15 18.20
C SER A 137 -2.99 17.84 17.43
N LEU A 138 -2.54 17.88 16.17
CA LEU A 138 -2.32 16.68 15.37
C LEU A 138 -1.03 15.94 15.75
N TYR A 139 -0.12 16.58 16.47
CA TYR A 139 1.06 15.90 16.97
C TYR A 139 0.68 14.96 18.14
N GLY A 140 1.03 13.69 18.00
CA GLY A 140 0.74 12.58 18.90
C GLY A 140 -0.26 11.58 18.34
N ILE A 141 -0.79 10.73 19.23
CA ILE A 141 -1.66 9.61 18.85
C ILE A 141 -2.90 10.04 18.03
N LYS A 142 -3.47 11.22 18.29
CA LYS A 142 -4.68 11.68 17.58
C LYS A 142 -4.44 11.86 16.07
N GLY A 143 -3.32 12.50 15.69
CA GLY A 143 -2.98 12.65 14.28
C GLY A 143 -2.58 11.34 13.63
N ILE A 144 -1.84 10.47 14.33
CA ILE A 144 -1.49 9.13 13.85
C ILE A 144 -2.77 8.35 13.53
N LEU A 145 -3.74 8.32 14.45
CA LEU A 145 -5.01 7.63 14.24
C LEU A 145 -5.82 8.24 13.09
N MET A 146 -5.90 9.57 12.98
CA MET A 146 -6.58 10.24 11.87
C MET A 146 -5.95 9.87 10.52
N ALA A 147 -4.63 10.00 10.40
CA ALA A 147 -3.92 9.63 9.18
C ALA A 147 -4.13 8.15 8.82
N HIS A 148 -3.97 7.24 9.77
CA HIS A 148 -4.23 5.81 9.53
C HIS A 148 -5.67 5.53 9.11
N VAL A 149 -6.66 6.19 9.74
CA VAL A 149 -8.06 6.07 9.32
C VAL A 149 -8.20 6.56 7.89
N PHE A 150 -7.66 7.73 7.54
CA PHE A 150 -7.73 8.30 6.18
C PHE A 150 -7.23 7.33 5.10
N PHE A 151 -6.12 6.63 5.33
CA PHE A 151 -5.63 5.64 4.37
C PHE A 151 -6.50 4.37 4.32
N ASN A 152 -6.90 3.86 5.48
CA ASN A 152 -7.37 2.48 5.59
C ASN A 152 -8.90 2.30 5.52
N PHE A 153 -9.68 3.21 6.10
CA PHE A 153 -11.15 3.08 6.10
C PHE A 153 -11.75 3.14 4.67
N PRO A 154 -11.27 3.96 3.72
CA PRO A 154 -11.87 4.03 2.39
C PRO A 154 -11.69 2.73 1.59
N LEU A 155 -10.48 2.14 1.69
CA LEU A 155 -10.18 0.84 1.09
C LEU A 155 -11.10 -0.25 1.66
N ALA A 156 -11.21 -0.33 2.99
CA ALA A 156 -12.11 -1.28 3.65
C ALA A 156 -13.58 -1.02 3.29
N THR A 157 -13.99 0.24 3.18
CA THR A 157 -15.35 0.63 2.79
C THR A 157 -15.69 0.09 1.41
N LYS A 158 -14.79 0.25 0.43
CA LYS A 158 -14.98 -0.25 -0.92
C LYS A 158 -15.13 -1.76 -0.94
N ILE A 159 -14.27 -2.48 -0.23
CA ILE A 159 -14.28 -3.94 -0.17
C ILE A 159 -15.56 -4.46 0.51
N TYR A 160 -15.95 -3.87 1.64
CA TYR A 160 -17.21 -4.23 2.30
C TYR A 160 -18.43 -3.88 1.46
N TYR A 161 -18.46 -2.71 0.83
CA TYR A 161 -19.53 -2.32 -0.07
C TYR A 161 -19.67 -3.31 -1.24
N GLN A 162 -18.57 -3.67 -1.90
CA GLN A 162 -18.56 -4.66 -2.99
C GLN A 162 -19.05 -6.03 -2.51
N SER A 163 -18.70 -6.42 -1.29
CA SER A 163 -19.06 -7.72 -0.73
C SER A 163 -20.52 -7.80 -0.34
N LEU A 164 -21.09 -6.70 0.16
CA LEU A 164 -22.52 -6.58 0.43
C LEU A 164 -23.37 -6.57 -0.86
N LEU A 165 -22.81 -6.13 -1.99
CA LEU A 165 -23.48 -6.25 -3.29
C LEU A 165 -23.61 -7.70 -3.76
N LEU A 166 -22.76 -8.62 -3.28
CA LEU A 166 -22.82 -10.03 -3.65
C LEU A 166 -24.01 -10.78 -3.02
N ILE A 167 -24.73 -10.17 -2.06
CA ILE A 167 -25.94 -10.75 -1.47
C ILE A 167 -27.02 -10.87 -2.57
N PRO A 168 -27.49 -12.09 -2.89
CA PRO A 168 -28.53 -12.28 -3.90
C PRO A 168 -29.82 -11.53 -3.56
N ASN A 169 -30.48 -11.00 -4.58
CA ASN A 169 -31.69 -10.21 -4.38
C ASN A 169 -32.85 -11.03 -3.84
N GLU A 170 -32.87 -12.33 -4.13
CA GLU A 170 -33.84 -13.29 -3.60
C GLU A 170 -33.79 -13.32 -2.08
N GLN A 171 -32.58 -13.33 -1.50
CA GLN A 171 -32.40 -13.30 -0.03
C GLN A 171 -32.88 -11.97 0.56
N LYS A 172 -32.65 -10.85 -0.13
CA LYS A 172 -33.13 -9.53 0.30
C LYS A 172 -34.66 -9.42 0.24
N LYS A 173 -35.28 -9.96 -0.81
CA LYS A 173 -36.75 -10.02 -0.98
C LYS A 173 -37.39 -10.93 0.08
N LEU A 174 -36.82 -12.10 0.35
CA LEU A 174 -37.27 -13.01 1.40
C LEU A 174 -37.23 -12.35 2.79
N ALA A 175 -36.15 -11.64 3.11
CA ALA A 175 -36.06 -10.92 4.38
C ALA A 175 -37.15 -9.83 4.52
N GLN A 176 -37.55 -9.16 3.43
CA GLN A 176 -38.68 -8.24 3.47
C GLN A 176 -40.02 -8.96 3.64
N GLN A 177 -40.23 -10.11 2.98
CA GLN A 177 -41.43 -10.93 3.18
C GLN A 177 -41.56 -11.41 4.64
N LEU A 178 -40.44 -11.71 5.29
CA LEU A 178 -40.37 -12.06 6.70
C LEU A 178 -40.40 -10.83 7.64
N ASN A 179 -40.60 -9.62 7.11
CA ASN A 179 -40.60 -8.36 7.87
C ASN A 179 -39.37 -8.15 8.75
N PHE A 180 -38.19 -8.55 8.28
CA PHE A 180 -36.95 -8.32 9.01
C PHE A 180 -36.74 -6.82 9.23
N ASN A 181 -36.49 -6.44 10.47
CA ASN A 181 -36.06 -5.09 10.80
C ASN A 181 -34.57 -4.87 10.40
N LEU A 182 -34.07 -3.64 10.49
CA LEU A 182 -32.69 -3.33 10.08
C LEU A 182 -31.62 -4.12 10.83
N TRP A 183 -31.85 -4.36 12.12
CA TRP A 183 -30.88 -5.08 12.94
C TRP A 183 -30.88 -6.56 12.58
N GLN A 184 -32.04 -7.15 12.33
CA GLN A 184 -32.18 -8.52 11.84
C GLN A 184 -31.56 -8.65 10.44
N SER A 185 -31.85 -7.73 9.52
CA SER A 185 -31.24 -7.72 8.20
C SER A 185 -29.71 -7.59 8.30
N PHE A 186 -29.21 -6.69 9.15
CA PHE A 186 -27.77 -6.58 9.39
C PHE A 186 -27.19 -7.88 9.98
N LYS A 187 -27.73 -8.37 11.08
CA LYS A 187 -27.20 -9.52 11.82
C LYS A 187 -27.23 -10.82 11.00
N TYR A 188 -28.29 -11.05 10.23
CA TYR A 188 -28.51 -12.32 9.55
C TYR A 188 -28.09 -12.34 8.07
N LEU A 189 -28.11 -11.19 7.37
CA LEU A 189 -27.68 -11.11 5.96
C LEU A 189 -26.32 -10.46 5.78
N GLU A 190 -26.12 -9.28 6.36
CA GLU A 190 -24.95 -8.44 6.07
C GLU A 190 -23.72 -8.86 6.89
N TRP A 191 -23.88 -9.02 8.20
CA TRP A 191 -22.82 -9.33 9.15
C TRP A 191 -22.07 -10.63 8.85
N PRO A 192 -22.71 -11.76 8.45
CA PRO A 192 -21.97 -12.98 8.11
C PRO A 192 -21.00 -12.81 6.94
N ILE A 193 -21.28 -11.87 6.03
CA ILE A 193 -20.42 -11.56 4.88
C ILE A 193 -19.29 -10.63 5.31
N VAL A 194 -19.63 -9.57 6.05
CA VAL A 194 -18.62 -8.64 6.61
C VAL A 194 -17.66 -9.40 7.53
N ALA A 195 -18.16 -10.27 8.39
CA ALA A 195 -17.38 -11.04 9.37
C ALA A 195 -16.34 -11.95 8.71
N LYS A 196 -16.65 -12.55 7.55
CA LYS A 196 -15.68 -13.34 6.78
C LYS A 196 -14.51 -12.51 6.27
N GLN A 197 -14.70 -11.21 6.11
CA GLN A 197 -13.69 -10.28 5.63
C GLN A 197 -13.04 -9.45 6.73
N LEU A 198 -13.57 -9.47 7.97
CA LEU A 198 -12.99 -8.74 9.09
C LEU A 198 -11.55 -9.18 9.37
N LEU A 199 -11.28 -10.49 9.42
CA LEU A 199 -9.95 -10.98 9.75
C LEU A 199 -8.93 -10.69 8.64
N PRO A 200 -9.17 -11.02 7.35
CA PRO A 200 -8.23 -10.68 6.28
C PRO A 200 -7.98 -9.18 6.12
N MET A 201 -9.05 -8.37 6.17
CA MET A 201 -8.92 -6.90 6.06
C MET A 201 -8.27 -6.29 7.29
N GLY A 202 -8.64 -6.78 8.49
CA GLY A 202 -8.06 -6.34 9.75
C GLY A 202 -6.58 -6.68 9.85
N GLY A 203 -6.17 -7.87 9.44
CA GLY A 203 -4.76 -8.26 9.39
C GLY A 203 -3.94 -7.42 8.42
N LEU A 204 -4.50 -7.11 7.25
CA LEU A 204 -3.87 -6.23 6.25
C LEU A 204 -3.72 -4.80 6.76
N ILE A 205 -4.78 -4.21 7.33
CA ILE A 205 -4.74 -2.85 7.90
C ILE A 205 -3.81 -2.78 9.11
N PHE A 206 -3.85 -3.81 9.97
CA PHE A 206 -2.97 -3.91 11.12
C PHE A 206 -1.51 -3.89 10.67
N MET A 207 -1.14 -4.70 9.67
CA MET A 207 0.22 -4.68 9.14
C MET A 207 0.62 -3.32 8.57
N PHE A 208 -0.25 -2.65 7.81
CA PHE A 208 0.05 -1.31 7.31
C PHE A 208 0.21 -0.28 8.42
N CYS A 209 -0.57 -0.35 9.50
CA CYS A 209 -0.41 0.55 10.63
C CYS A 209 0.83 0.20 11.46
N PHE A 210 1.14 -1.09 11.62
CA PHE A 210 2.30 -1.59 12.35
C PHE A 210 3.61 -1.18 11.66
N SER A 211 3.65 -1.28 10.33
CA SER A 211 4.78 -0.85 9.49
C SER A 211 4.62 0.57 8.94
N SER A 212 4.03 1.47 9.74
CA SER A 212 3.80 2.87 9.33
C SER A 212 4.94 3.76 9.83
N PHE A 213 5.92 3.99 8.98
CA PHE A 213 7.07 4.82 9.28
C PHE A 213 6.77 6.33 9.14
N ALA A 214 6.48 6.78 7.92
CA ALA A 214 6.40 8.21 7.58
C ALA A 214 5.34 8.96 8.41
N THR A 215 4.19 8.32 8.64
CA THR A 215 3.08 8.90 9.40
C THR A 215 3.45 9.13 10.85
N VAL A 216 4.06 8.12 11.49
CA VAL A 216 4.42 8.20 12.91
C VAL A 216 5.63 9.12 13.09
N LEU A 217 6.61 9.09 12.20
CA LEU A 217 7.76 10.00 12.28
C LEU A 217 7.30 11.46 12.25
N THR A 218 6.42 11.80 11.31
CA THR A 218 5.99 13.19 11.08
C THR A 218 4.99 13.67 12.12
N LEU A 219 4.01 12.84 12.49
CA LEU A 219 2.93 13.22 13.42
C LEU A 219 3.21 12.82 14.87
N GLY A 220 4.23 12.01 15.17
CA GLY A 220 4.50 11.53 16.52
C GLY A 220 4.86 12.65 17.48
N GLY A 221 5.76 13.56 17.08
CA GLY A 221 6.11 14.80 17.80
C GLY A 221 6.78 14.64 19.18
N SER A 222 6.84 13.43 19.75
CA SER A 222 7.45 13.15 21.05
C SER A 222 7.91 11.69 21.13
N PRO A 223 8.99 11.37 21.88
CA PRO A 223 9.43 9.99 22.14
C PRO A 223 8.34 9.08 22.73
N LYS A 224 7.32 9.67 23.38
CA LYS A 224 6.16 8.93 23.89
C LYS A 224 5.39 8.21 22.77
N TYR A 225 5.45 8.70 21.54
CA TYR A 225 4.71 8.18 20.39
C TYR A 225 5.62 7.51 19.35
N THR A 226 6.79 7.01 19.77
CA THR A 226 7.74 6.29 18.92
C THR A 226 7.27 4.85 18.68
N THR A 227 7.19 4.44 17.41
CA THR A 227 6.99 3.03 17.00
C THR A 227 8.31 2.35 16.69
N ILE A 228 8.31 1.02 16.53
CA ILE A 228 9.52 0.25 16.19
C ILE A 228 10.21 0.81 14.94
N GLU A 229 9.46 1.18 13.89
CA GLU A 229 10.06 1.72 12.67
C GLU A 229 10.75 3.08 12.89
N VAL A 230 10.15 3.93 13.72
CA VAL A 230 10.76 5.22 14.08
C VAL A 230 11.97 5.02 14.99
N ALA A 231 11.92 4.05 15.91
CA ALA A 231 13.05 3.70 16.76
C ALA A 231 14.23 3.15 15.95
N ILE A 232 13.98 2.28 14.97
CA ILE A 232 15.02 1.79 14.03
C ILE A 232 15.66 2.97 13.28
N TYR A 233 14.84 3.88 12.78
CA TYR A 233 15.31 5.08 12.10
C TYR A 233 16.19 5.96 13.00
N GLN A 234 15.74 6.22 14.23
CA GLN A 234 16.48 7.01 15.22
C GLN A 234 17.82 6.34 15.56
N ALA A 235 17.82 5.04 15.86
CA ALA A 235 19.03 4.28 16.15
C ALA A 235 20.05 4.34 15.00
N ILE A 236 19.61 4.30 13.74
CA ILE A 236 20.51 4.47 12.58
C ILE A 236 21.06 5.90 12.52
N ARG A 237 20.21 6.91 12.71
CA ARG A 237 20.62 8.32 12.66
C ARG A 237 21.57 8.69 13.80
N ASP A 238 21.41 8.08 14.96
CA ASP A 238 22.26 8.25 16.13
C ASP A 238 23.51 7.33 16.09
N PHE A 239 23.70 6.57 15.00
CA PHE A 239 24.78 5.59 14.81
C PHE A 239 24.82 4.46 15.86
N GLU A 240 23.71 4.21 16.56
CA GLU A 240 23.51 3.07 17.46
C GLU A 240 23.11 1.81 16.66
N LEU A 241 24.02 1.32 15.82
CA LEU A 241 23.75 0.23 14.87
C LEU A 241 23.34 -1.09 15.54
N SER A 242 23.86 -1.38 16.73
CA SER A 242 23.46 -2.57 17.51
C SER A 242 21.97 -2.53 17.85
N GLN A 243 21.50 -1.40 18.37
CA GLN A 243 20.09 -1.19 18.71
C GLN A 243 19.19 -1.27 17.46
N ALA A 244 19.60 -0.67 16.34
CA ALA A 244 18.87 -0.74 15.08
C ALA A 244 18.70 -2.19 14.58
N VAL A 245 19.74 -3.01 14.72
CA VAL A 245 19.72 -4.43 14.35
C VAL A 245 18.76 -5.23 15.24
N VAL A 246 18.85 -5.06 16.56
CA VAL A 246 17.96 -5.76 17.51
C VAL A 246 16.50 -5.40 17.25
N LEU A 247 16.18 -4.11 17.11
CA LEU A 247 14.84 -3.65 16.79
C LEU A 247 14.34 -4.23 15.46
N SER A 248 15.20 -4.29 14.44
CA SER A 248 14.87 -4.84 13.12
C SER A 248 14.57 -6.34 13.18
N LEU A 249 15.38 -7.12 13.92
CA LEU A 249 15.16 -8.55 14.12
C LEU A 249 13.87 -8.82 14.90
N VAL A 250 13.60 -8.04 15.95
CA VAL A 250 12.36 -8.11 16.72
C VAL A 250 11.15 -7.79 15.83
N GLN A 251 11.21 -6.73 15.02
CA GLN A 251 10.15 -6.38 14.07
C GLN A 251 9.90 -7.52 13.07
N LEU A 252 10.97 -8.08 12.50
CA LEU A 252 10.89 -9.18 11.53
C LEU A 252 10.20 -10.41 12.14
N LEU A 253 10.59 -10.79 13.36
CA LEU A 253 10.01 -11.93 14.08
C LEU A 253 8.51 -11.74 14.31
N PHE A 254 8.10 -10.55 14.75
CA PHE A 254 6.68 -10.23 14.93
C PHE A 254 5.91 -10.23 13.61
N CYS A 255 6.45 -9.65 12.54
CA CYS A 255 5.79 -9.62 11.24
C CYS A 255 5.56 -11.04 10.71
N ILE A 256 6.61 -11.87 10.71
CA ILE A 256 6.53 -13.28 10.28
C ILE A 256 5.52 -14.05 11.14
N GLY A 257 5.62 -13.94 12.47
CA GLY A 257 4.71 -14.59 13.40
C GLY A 257 3.25 -14.20 13.19
N PHE A 258 2.97 -12.91 13.01
CA PHE A 258 1.63 -12.40 12.77
C PHE A 258 1.06 -12.86 11.43
N MET A 259 1.85 -12.85 10.34
CA MET A 259 1.35 -13.36 9.05
C MET A 259 1.09 -14.86 9.07
N LEU A 260 1.95 -15.65 9.74
CA LEU A 260 1.70 -17.07 9.92
C LEU A 260 0.40 -17.29 10.69
N LEU A 261 0.20 -16.57 11.79
CA LEU A 261 -1.04 -16.61 12.55
C LEU A 261 -2.26 -16.23 11.68
N LEU A 262 -2.17 -15.12 10.94
CA LEU A 262 -3.25 -14.66 10.05
C LEU A 262 -3.57 -15.71 8.98
N ARG A 263 -2.55 -16.36 8.40
CA ARG A 263 -2.71 -17.42 7.41
C ARG A 263 -3.39 -18.66 8.00
N LEU A 264 -3.06 -19.03 9.23
CA LEU A 264 -3.66 -20.17 9.92
C LEU A 264 -5.14 -19.91 10.27
N LEU A 265 -5.46 -18.67 10.66
CA LEU A 265 -6.81 -18.28 11.06
C LEU A 265 -7.73 -17.95 9.86
N THR A 266 -7.17 -17.58 8.70
CA THR A 266 -7.96 -17.20 7.53
C THR A 266 -8.51 -18.44 6.80
N PRO A 267 -9.84 -18.60 6.67
CA PRO A 267 -10.43 -19.75 6.00
C PRO A 267 -10.09 -19.78 4.50
N LYS A 268 -9.72 -20.96 3.98
CA LYS A 268 -9.29 -21.19 2.58
C LYS A 268 -10.39 -20.99 1.51
N HIS A 269 -11.63 -20.75 1.90
CA HIS A 269 -12.77 -20.65 0.97
C HIS A 269 -13.57 -19.37 1.22
N SER A 270 -13.35 -18.36 0.38
CA SER A 270 -14.40 -17.38 0.07
C SER A 270 -15.07 -17.83 -1.23
N PRO A 271 -16.28 -18.40 -1.20
CA PRO A 271 -17.00 -18.70 -2.43
C PRO A 271 -17.14 -17.41 -3.24
N GLN A 272 -16.75 -17.46 -4.51
CA GLN A 272 -17.08 -16.42 -5.48
C GLN A 272 -18.59 -16.45 -5.66
N LEU A 273 -19.30 -15.65 -4.87
CA LEU A 273 -20.70 -15.37 -5.12
C LEU A 273 -20.75 -14.60 -6.44
N ILE A 274 -21.36 -15.20 -7.45
CA ILE A 274 -21.57 -14.56 -8.76
C ILE A 274 -22.43 -13.32 -8.49
N ALA A 275 -21.88 -12.14 -8.78
CA ALA A 275 -22.58 -10.88 -8.61
C ALA A 275 -23.73 -10.80 -9.63
N ASN A 276 -24.96 -10.94 -9.17
CA ASN A 276 -26.10 -10.49 -9.96
C ASN A 276 -26.08 -8.95 -10.00
N LYS A 277 -26.04 -8.38 -11.21
CA LYS A 277 -25.98 -6.92 -11.47
C LYS A 277 -27.26 -6.17 -11.08
N GLU A 278 -28.31 -6.85 -10.65
CA GLU A 278 -29.54 -6.19 -10.25
C GLU A 278 -29.38 -5.50 -8.90
N TYR A 279 -29.47 -4.17 -8.89
CA TYR A 279 -29.43 -3.37 -7.67
C TYR A 279 -30.78 -3.42 -6.94
N TYR A 280 -30.89 -4.25 -5.92
CA TYR A 280 -32.04 -4.18 -5.02
C TYR A 280 -31.84 -3.11 -3.95
N ILE A 281 -32.67 -2.06 -3.99
CA ILE A 281 -32.70 -1.00 -2.97
C ILE A 281 -33.81 -1.35 -1.97
N ALA A 282 -33.44 -1.59 -0.71
CA ALA A 282 -34.42 -1.82 0.34
C ALA A 282 -35.32 -0.56 0.54
N ARG A 283 -36.62 -0.75 0.80
CA ARG A 283 -37.50 0.36 1.21
C ARG A 283 -37.06 0.85 2.60
N THR A 284 -36.35 1.98 2.65
CA THR A 284 -35.88 2.59 3.90
C THR A 284 -36.75 3.80 4.27
N SER A 285 -36.98 4.01 5.57
CA SER A 285 -37.68 5.21 6.06
C SER A 285 -36.86 6.47 5.82
N LEU A 286 -37.53 7.63 5.74
CA LEU A 286 -36.90 8.93 5.47
C LEU A 286 -35.79 9.26 6.48
N VAL A 287 -36.01 9.01 7.77
CA VAL A 287 -35.00 9.22 8.83
C VAL A 287 -33.73 8.41 8.58
N LYS A 288 -33.87 7.14 8.17
CA LYS A 288 -32.74 6.24 7.89
C LYS A 288 -31.94 6.70 6.68
N LYS A 289 -32.64 7.19 5.65
CA LYS A 289 -31.99 7.83 4.50
C LYS A 289 -31.23 9.08 4.94
N GLY A 290 -31.81 9.92 5.80
CA GLY A 290 -31.13 11.10 6.36
C GLY A 290 -29.82 10.75 7.07
N ILE A 291 -29.84 9.75 7.97
CA ILE A 291 -28.63 9.29 8.67
C ILE A 291 -27.58 8.78 7.66
N ALA A 292 -27.97 7.95 6.70
CA ALA A 292 -27.05 7.44 5.70
C ALA A 292 -26.45 8.55 4.81
N VAL A 293 -27.24 9.59 4.47
CA VAL A 293 -26.72 10.78 3.78
C VAL A 293 -25.67 11.47 4.64
N ILE A 294 -25.96 11.73 5.93
CA ILE A 294 -25.03 12.40 6.85
C ILE A 294 -23.71 11.62 6.95
N VAL A 295 -23.78 10.30 7.13
CA VAL A 295 -22.58 9.45 7.20
C VAL A 295 -21.75 9.55 5.91
N ILE A 296 -22.38 9.49 4.74
CA ILE A 296 -21.69 9.62 3.44
C ILE A 296 -21.10 11.02 3.28
N LEU A 297 -21.80 12.06 3.74
CA LEU A 297 -21.33 13.44 3.65
C LEU A 297 -20.13 13.66 4.56
N MET A 298 -20.18 13.18 5.80
CA MET A 298 -19.05 13.22 6.74
C MET A 298 -17.84 12.47 6.21
N SER A 299 -18.03 11.27 5.65
CA SER A 299 -16.93 10.49 5.07
C SER A 299 -16.35 11.14 3.82
N ALA A 300 -17.19 11.78 2.98
CA ALA A 300 -16.74 12.55 1.83
C ALA A 300 -15.97 13.81 2.26
N VAL A 301 -16.46 14.55 3.25
CA VAL A 301 -15.76 15.73 3.80
C VAL A 301 -14.42 15.34 4.39
N TYR A 302 -14.36 14.25 5.15
CA TYR A 302 -13.11 13.78 5.75
C TYR A 302 -12.04 13.41 4.70
N ILE A 303 -12.43 12.80 3.57
CA ILE A 303 -11.50 12.43 2.50
C ILE A 303 -11.16 13.59 1.57
N LEU A 304 -12.13 14.41 1.20
CA LEU A 304 -11.92 15.48 0.22
C LEU A 304 -11.30 16.73 0.85
N SER A 305 -11.57 17.02 2.14
CA SER A 305 -11.07 18.25 2.77
C SER A 305 -9.54 18.36 2.77
N PRO A 306 -8.73 17.33 3.12
CA PRO A 306 -7.27 17.47 3.11
C PRO A 306 -6.73 17.72 1.69
N LEU A 307 -7.34 17.07 0.68
CA LEU A 307 -6.93 17.22 -0.72
C LEU A 307 -7.27 18.61 -1.25
N LEU A 308 -8.47 19.11 -0.93
CA LEU A 308 -8.90 20.46 -1.30
C LEU A 308 -8.08 21.52 -0.56
N ALA A 309 -7.72 21.29 0.70
CA ALA A 309 -6.92 22.23 1.48
C ALA A 309 -5.54 22.44 0.87
N ILE A 310 -4.86 21.38 0.42
CA ILE A 310 -3.58 21.49 -0.29
C ILE A 310 -3.71 22.36 -1.55
N ILE A 311 -4.78 22.16 -2.33
CA ILE A 311 -5.05 22.94 -3.55
C ILE A 311 -5.31 24.41 -3.18
N LEU A 312 -6.14 24.67 -2.17
CA LEU A 312 -6.49 26.03 -1.75
C LEU A 312 -5.28 26.77 -1.17
N ASP A 313 -4.53 26.15 -0.27
CA ASP A 313 -3.32 26.73 0.33
C ASP A 313 -2.31 27.09 -0.76
N THR A 314 -2.13 26.19 -1.74
CA THR A 314 -1.24 26.46 -2.87
C THR A 314 -1.74 27.65 -3.69
N ILE A 315 -3.02 27.73 -4.04
CA ILE A 315 -3.55 28.84 -4.85
C ILE A 315 -3.45 30.18 -4.10
N CYS A 316 -3.74 30.19 -2.80
CA CYS A 316 -3.78 31.42 -2.00
C CYS A 316 -2.38 31.94 -1.64
N TYR A 317 -1.41 31.07 -1.37
CA TYR A 317 -0.09 31.45 -0.85
C TYR A 317 1.05 31.20 -1.84
N PHE A 318 0.76 30.91 -3.11
CA PHE A 318 1.79 30.69 -4.12
C PHE A 318 2.77 31.86 -4.22
N SER A 319 4.07 31.54 -4.08
CA SER A 319 5.18 32.43 -4.37
C SER A 319 6.10 31.78 -5.40
N THR A 320 6.66 32.58 -6.32
CA THR A 320 7.66 32.10 -7.28
C THR A 320 8.95 31.62 -6.61
N GLU A 321 9.21 32.05 -5.37
CA GLU A 321 10.36 31.60 -4.56
C GLU A 321 10.27 30.12 -4.19
N PHE A 322 9.06 29.54 -4.19
CA PHE A 322 8.86 28.12 -3.90
C PHE A 322 9.46 27.21 -4.99
N ILE A 323 9.68 27.74 -6.20
CA ILE A 323 10.34 27.03 -7.30
C ILE A 323 11.85 27.14 -7.11
N SER A 324 12.35 26.43 -6.10
CA SER A 324 13.76 26.36 -5.77
C SER A 324 14.50 25.31 -6.63
N PHE A 325 15.83 25.44 -6.71
CA PHE A 325 16.67 24.42 -7.33
C PHE A 325 16.53 23.05 -6.64
N SER A 326 16.39 23.04 -5.31
CA SER A 326 16.19 21.82 -4.51
C SER A 326 14.87 21.12 -4.83
N LEU A 327 13.78 21.86 -5.06
CA LEU A 327 12.50 21.32 -5.50
C LEU A 327 12.64 20.63 -6.88
N ILE A 328 13.26 21.30 -7.85
CA ILE A 328 13.39 20.75 -9.20
C ILE A 328 14.28 19.51 -9.19
N GLN A 329 15.42 19.56 -8.48
CA GLN A 329 16.31 18.41 -8.32
C GLN A 329 15.59 17.24 -7.67
N SER A 330 14.88 17.47 -6.55
CA SER A 330 14.17 16.41 -5.83
C SER A 330 12.99 15.82 -6.63
N LEU A 331 12.35 16.63 -7.47
CA LEU A 331 11.34 16.16 -8.41
C LEU A 331 11.96 15.24 -9.47
N LEU A 332 13.05 15.67 -10.10
CA LEU A 332 13.75 14.88 -11.12
C LEU A 332 14.29 13.57 -10.58
N THR A 333 14.96 13.58 -9.42
CA THR A 333 15.46 12.37 -8.77
C THR A 333 14.31 11.38 -8.49
N SER A 334 13.16 11.86 -7.99
CA SER A 334 12.00 11.02 -7.72
C SER A 334 11.47 10.36 -8.99
N PHE A 335 11.37 11.10 -10.09
CA PHE A 335 10.94 10.56 -11.37
C PHE A 335 11.91 9.51 -11.92
N ILE A 336 13.23 9.78 -11.86
CA ILE A 336 14.25 8.85 -12.34
C ILE A 336 14.23 7.56 -11.50
N VAL A 337 14.25 7.68 -10.17
CA VAL A 337 14.19 6.54 -9.24
C VAL A 337 12.91 5.73 -9.47
N ALA A 338 11.75 6.39 -9.60
CA ALA A 338 10.48 5.71 -9.82
C ALA A 338 10.40 4.98 -11.15
N PHE A 339 10.90 5.59 -12.22
CA PHE A 339 10.92 4.95 -13.53
C PHE A 339 11.87 3.75 -13.57
N CYS A 340 13.08 3.89 -13.01
CA CYS A 340 14.06 2.81 -12.93
C CYS A 340 13.55 1.63 -12.06
N SER A 341 12.96 1.93 -10.90
CA SER A 341 12.40 0.90 -10.02
C SER A 341 11.19 0.20 -10.63
N ALA A 342 10.30 0.92 -11.31
CA ALA A 342 9.16 0.32 -12.00
C ALA A 342 9.60 -0.57 -13.17
N ILE A 343 10.62 -0.19 -13.94
CA ILE A 343 11.20 -1.04 -14.98
C ILE A 343 11.76 -2.32 -14.36
N LEU A 344 12.58 -2.20 -13.32
CA LEU A 344 13.19 -3.36 -12.65
C LEU A 344 12.11 -4.29 -12.08
N ALA A 345 11.09 -3.73 -11.43
CA ALA A 345 9.97 -4.49 -10.87
C ALA A 345 9.17 -5.21 -11.96
N MET A 346 8.89 -4.55 -13.09
CA MET A 346 8.21 -5.18 -14.23
C MET A 346 9.04 -6.31 -14.84
N ILE A 347 10.35 -6.14 -15.00
CA ILE A 347 11.25 -7.18 -15.52
C ILE A 347 11.22 -8.42 -14.62
N LEU A 348 11.38 -8.22 -13.31
CA LEU A 348 11.34 -9.31 -12.32
C LEU A 348 9.98 -9.99 -12.30
N ALA A 349 8.89 -9.21 -12.28
CA ALA A 349 7.52 -9.74 -12.27
C ALA A 349 7.22 -10.54 -13.53
N LEU A 350 7.51 -9.99 -14.72
CA LEU A 350 7.27 -10.67 -15.99
C LEU A 350 8.09 -11.96 -16.09
N SER A 351 9.32 -11.96 -15.61
CA SER A 351 10.16 -13.16 -15.58
C SER A 351 9.55 -14.25 -14.71
N ILE A 352 9.06 -13.89 -13.51
CA ILE A 352 8.34 -14.78 -12.60
C ILE A 352 7.04 -15.30 -13.22
N LEU A 353 6.23 -14.41 -13.79
CA LEU A 353 4.92 -14.74 -14.35
C LEU A 353 5.00 -15.58 -15.61
N TRP A 354 6.00 -15.33 -16.45
CA TRP A 354 6.30 -16.14 -17.62
C TRP A 354 6.53 -17.59 -17.24
N THR A 355 7.43 -17.84 -16.29
CA THR A 355 7.71 -19.19 -15.80
C THR A 355 6.51 -19.78 -15.05
N ASN A 356 5.78 -18.96 -14.30
CA ASN A 356 4.59 -19.39 -13.57
C ASN A 356 3.48 -19.92 -14.49
N SER A 357 3.13 -19.16 -15.53
CA SER A 357 2.05 -19.54 -16.45
C SER A 357 2.37 -20.85 -17.16
N ARG A 358 3.63 -21.05 -17.56
CA ARG A 358 4.13 -22.29 -18.18
C ARG A 358 4.07 -23.50 -17.26
N LEU A 359 4.52 -23.35 -16.02
CA LEU A 359 4.42 -24.42 -15.02
C LEU A 359 2.97 -24.84 -14.75
N ARG A 360 2.03 -23.87 -14.74
CA ARG A 360 0.60 -24.15 -14.62
C ARG A 360 0.05 -24.90 -15.82
N LEU A 361 0.50 -24.62 -17.04
CA LEU A 361 0.09 -25.37 -18.24
C LEU A 361 0.50 -26.84 -18.18
N VAL A 362 1.71 -27.12 -17.70
CA VAL A 362 2.22 -28.49 -17.61
C VAL A 362 1.62 -29.26 -16.43
N GLY A 363 0.88 -28.58 -15.54
CA GLY A 363 0.23 -29.18 -14.38
C GLY A 363 1.08 -29.18 -13.11
N HIS A 364 2.25 -28.53 -13.10
CA HIS A 364 3.09 -28.35 -11.91
C HIS A 364 2.61 -27.17 -11.05
N THR A 365 1.36 -27.25 -10.58
CA THR A 365 0.70 -26.18 -9.81
C THR A 365 1.42 -25.86 -8.50
N LEU A 366 1.93 -26.87 -7.79
CA LEU A 366 2.68 -26.67 -6.55
C LEU A 366 3.94 -25.81 -6.76
N VAL A 367 4.77 -26.15 -7.75
CA VAL A 367 6.02 -25.41 -8.04
C VAL A 367 5.70 -23.98 -8.49
N SER A 368 4.65 -23.83 -9.30
CA SER A 368 4.12 -22.53 -9.72
C SER A 368 3.71 -21.67 -8.51
N ASP A 369 2.96 -22.24 -7.56
CA ASP A 369 2.49 -21.53 -6.37
C ASP A 369 3.65 -21.18 -5.43
N TYR A 370 4.65 -22.05 -5.29
CA TYR A 370 5.89 -21.74 -4.56
C TYR A 370 6.68 -20.61 -5.22
N LEU A 371 6.78 -20.59 -6.55
CA LEU A 371 7.50 -19.55 -7.28
C LEU A 371 6.83 -18.18 -7.08
N LEU A 372 5.49 -18.12 -7.19
CA LEU A 372 4.74 -16.90 -6.87
C LEU A 372 4.89 -16.50 -5.41
N PHE A 373 4.87 -17.47 -4.49
CA PHE A 373 5.07 -17.22 -3.07
C PHE A 373 6.43 -16.57 -2.81
N LEU A 374 7.52 -17.10 -3.40
CA LEU A 374 8.87 -16.53 -3.31
C LEU A 374 8.94 -15.10 -3.86
N GLY A 375 8.26 -14.82 -4.98
CA GLY A 375 8.13 -13.46 -5.51
C GLY A 375 7.33 -12.52 -4.62
N SER A 376 6.43 -13.05 -3.80
CA SER A 376 5.63 -12.28 -2.82
C SER A 376 6.22 -12.23 -1.42
N LEU A 377 7.34 -12.92 -1.14
CA LEU A 377 7.99 -12.94 0.18
C LEU A 377 8.41 -11.55 0.65
N ILE A 378 8.64 -10.62 -0.25
CA ILE A 378 9.00 -9.24 0.11
C ILE A 378 7.87 -8.58 0.90
N LEU A 379 6.60 -8.92 0.64
CA LEU A 379 5.47 -8.38 1.39
C LEU A 379 5.50 -8.76 2.88
N ALA A 380 6.26 -9.81 3.21
CA ALA A 380 6.44 -10.28 4.58
C ALA A 380 7.53 -9.53 5.36
N ILE A 381 8.48 -8.92 4.65
CA ILE A 381 9.63 -8.26 5.26
C ILE A 381 9.33 -6.75 5.28
N PRO A 382 9.29 -6.11 6.46
CA PRO A 382 9.11 -4.67 6.53
C PRO A 382 10.19 -3.93 5.73
N ASN A 383 9.79 -2.88 5.01
CA ASN A 383 10.71 -2.12 4.16
C ASN A 383 11.90 -1.56 4.95
N MET A 384 11.65 -1.09 6.18
CA MET A 384 12.70 -0.60 7.07
C MET A 384 13.73 -1.69 7.38
N VAL A 385 13.31 -2.91 7.73
CA VAL A 385 14.22 -4.03 8.04
C VAL A 385 15.07 -4.39 6.84
N LEU A 386 14.47 -4.48 5.64
CA LEU A 386 15.22 -4.72 4.41
C LEU A 386 16.25 -3.60 4.16
N SER A 387 15.85 -2.35 4.38
CA SER A 387 16.71 -1.18 4.22
C SER A 387 17.90 -1.21 5.19
N VAL A 388 17.68 -1.56 6.46
CA VAL A 388 18.76 -1.69 7.45
C VAL A 388 19.74 -2.80 7.07
N GLY A 389 19.24 -3.98 6.69
CA GLY A 389 20.12 -5.08 6.27
C GLY A 389 20.96 -4.71 5.05
N CYS A 390 20.34 -4.09 4.04
CA CYS A 390 21.04 -3.56 2.89
C CYS A 390 22.05 -2.46 3.27
N PHE A 391 21.72 -1.57 4.21
CA PHE A 391 22.66 -0.55 4.71
C PHE A 391 23.91 -1.17 5.31
N LEU A 392 23.75 -2.10 6.24
CA LEU A 392 24.87 -2.72 6.94
C LEU A 392 25.77 -3.51 6.00
N LEU A 393 25.18 -4.14 4.97
CA LEU A 393 25.93 -4.84 3.94
C LEU A 393 26.88 -3.89 3.19
N PHE A 394 26.42 -2.68 2.90
CA PHE A 394 27.12 -1.72 2.05
C PHE A 394 27.64 -0.48 2.79
N ILE A 395 27.71 -0.52 4.13
CA ILE A 395 28.14 0.63 4.93
C ILE A 395 29.57 1.07 4.61
N SER A 396 30.43 0.15 4.15
CA SER A 396 31.78 0.43 3.67
C SER A 396 31.85 0.96 2.24
N MET A 397 30.72 0.98 1.52
CA MET A 397 30.58 1.39 0.12
C MET A 397 29.69 2.64 -0.03
N THR A 398 29.24 3.26 1.07
CA THR A 398 28.33 4.42 1.04
C THR A 398 28.94 5.65 0.37
N ASP A 399 30.27 5.77 0.40
CA ASP A 399 31.00 6.89 -0.23
C ASP A 399 31.10 6.75 -1.76
N VAL A 400 30.65 5.62 -2.33
CA VAL A 400 30.65 5.40 -3.78
C VAL A 400 29.51 6.19 -4.43
N PRO A 401 29.81 7.13 -5.35
CA PRO A 401 28.79 7.93 -6.00
C PRO A 401 27.83 7.03 -6.79
N GLY A 402 26.53 7.23 -6.58
CA GLY A 402 25.47 6.46 -7.24
C GLY A 402 25.08 5.15 -6.54
N PHE A 403 25.77 4.73 -5.48
CA PHE A 403 25.39 3.54 -4.73
C PHE A 403 24.01 3.68 -4.07
N ILE A 404 23.75 4.82 -3.41
CA ILE A 404 22.44 5.13 -2.79
C ILE A 404 21.31 5.07 -3.83
N PHE A 405 21.56 5.55 -5.05
CA PHE A 405 20.59 5.47 -6.14
C PHE A 405 20.22 4.02 -6.47
N VAL A 406 21.22 3.14 -6.63
CA VAL A 406 20.98 1.71 -6.90
C VAL A 406 20.21 1.05 -5.75
N LEU A 407 20.60 1.34 -4.52
CA LEU A 407 19.95 0.79 -3.32
C LEU A 407 18.46 1.14 -3.26
N VAL A 408 18.13 2.40 -3.51
CA VAL A 408 16.76 2.90 -3.52
C VAL A 408 15.96 2.28 -4.67
N VAL A 409 16.54 2.20 -5.87
CA VAL A 409 15.89 1.58 -7.04
C VAL A 409 15.58 0.11 -6.79
N VAL A 410 16.53 -0.68 -6.26
CA VAL A 410 16.33 -2.10 -5.97
C VAL A 410 15.26 -2.28 -4.89
N SER A 411 15.35 -1.53 -3.79
CA SER A 411 14.43 -1.66 -2.66
C SER A 411 13.00 -1.28 -3.06
N ASN A 412 12.81 -0.18 -3.81
CA ASN A 412 11.50 0.22 -4.33
C ASN A 412 10.95 -0.77 -5.37
N ALA A 413 11.82 -1.35 -6.20
CA ALA A 413 11.41 -2.37 -7.16
C ALA A 413 10.88 -3.63 -6.45
N LEU A 414 11.56 -4.08 -5.39
CA LEU A 414 11.14 -5.20 -4.56
C LEU A 414 9.80 -4.89 -3.87
N LEU A 415 9.62 -3.67 -3.35
CA LEU A 415 8.39 -3.24 -2.70
C LEU A 415 7.19 -3.24 -3.68
N ALA A 416 7.40 -2.80 -4.93
CA ALA A 416 6.34 -2.77 -5.95
C ALA A 416 6.01 -4.16 -6.54
N LEU A 417 6.97 -5.09 -6.55
CA LEU A 417 6.86 -6.42 -7.15
C LEU A 417 5.58 -7.21 -6.79
N PRO A 418 5.20 -7.39 -5.51
CA PRO A 418 4.04 -8.22 -5.15
C PRO A 418 2.72 -7.65 -5.69
N PHE A 419 2.60 -6.34 -5.86
CA PHE A 419 1.42 -5.71 -6.43
C PHE A 419 1.30 -6.01 -7.92
N ILE A 420 2.42 -5.96 -8.66
CA ILE A 420 2.48 -6.30 -10.08
C ILE A 420 2.12 -7.79 -10.27
N LEU A 421 2.72 -8.68 -9.46
CA LEU A 421 2.43 -10.11 -9.50
C LEU A 421 0.94 -10.39 -9.27
N ARG A 422 0.34 -9.76 -8.26
CA ARG A 422 -1.08 -9.92 -7.93
C ARG A 422 -2.02 -9.47 -9.05
N ASN A 423 -1.65 -8.39 -9.76
CA ASN A 423 -2.48 -7.85 -10.84
C ASN A 423 -2.39 -8.66 -12.14
N LEU A 424 -1.22 -9.24 -12.44
CA LEU A 424 -0.94 -9.87 -13.74
C LEU A 424 -0.94 -11.41 -13.72
N ALA A 425 -0.83 -12.06 -12.56
CA ALA A 425 -0.70 -13.51 -12.49
C ALA A 425 -1.86 -14.28 -13.13
N THR A 426 -3.11 -13.95 -12.78
CA THR A 426 -4.28 -14.63 -13.33
C THR A 426 -4.50 -14.31 -14.82
N PRO A 427 -4.50 -13.03 -15.26
CA PRO A 427 -4.69 -12.70 -16.67
C PRO A 427 -3.65 -13.33 -17.60
N LEU A 428 -2.38 -13.36 -17.19
CA LEU A 428 -1.34 -14.03 -17.98
C LEU A 428 -1.56 -15.54 -18.05
N ALA A 429 -1.81 -16.19 -16.92
CA ALA A 429 -2.06 -17.64 -16.89
C ALA A 429 -3.24 -18.04 -17.79
N ASP A 430 -4.31 -17.25 -17.81
CA ASP A 430 -5.48 -17.49 -18.67
C ASP A 430 -5.17 -17.32 -20.16
N LEU A 431 -4.40 -16.27 -20.53
CA LEU A 431 -3.96 -16.08 -21.92
C LEU A 431 -3.02 -17.19 -22.39
N THR A 432 -2.06 -17.58 -21.55
CA THR A 432 -1.16 -18.69 -21.87
C THR A 432 -1.96 -19.98 -22.05
N LYS A 433 -2.94 -20.26 -21.18
CA LYS A 433 -3.82 -21.43 -21.32
C LYS A 433 -4.63 -21.43 -22.62
N ARG A 434 -5.07 -20.26 -23.07
CA ARG A 434 -5.91 -20.14 -24.27
C ARG A 434 -5.12 -20.18 -25.58
N TYR A 435 -3.97 -19.51 -25.64
CA TYR A 435 -3.29 -19.23 -26.91
C TYR A 435 -1.95 -19.94 -27.08
N GLN A 436 -1.41 -20.60 -26.05
CA GLN A 436 -0.06 -21.15 -26.13
C GLN A 436 0.10 -22.23 -27.20
N TYR A 437 -0.84 -23.16 -27.31
CA TYR A 437 -0.77 -24.24 -28.31
C TYR A 437 -0.96 -23.72 -29.73
N LEU A 438 -1.82 -22.72 -29.92
CA LEU A 438 -2.00 -22.04 -31.22
C LEU A 438 -0.71 -21.33 -31.65
N ALA A 439 -0.09 -20.59 -30.74
CA ALA A 439 1.16 -19.89 -31.02
C ALA A 439 2.27 -20.86 -31.42
N LEU A 440 2.39 -22.01 -30.74
CA LEU A 440 3.35 -23.06 -31.09
C LEU A 440 3.08 -23.64 -32.48
N SER A 441 1.82 -23.83 -32.87
CA SER A 441 1.46 -24.32 -34.22
C SER A 441 1.85 -23.33 -35.33
N LEU A 442 1.97 -22.04 -34.99
CA LEU A 442 2.40 -20.96 -35.87
C LEU A 442 3.90 -20.66 -35.76
N ASN A 443 4.67 -21.48 -35.03
CA ASN A 443 6.09 -21.26 -34.70
C ASN A 443 6.37 -19.92 -33.99
N ILE A 444 5.37 -19.35 -33.30
CA ILE A 444 5.53 -18.14 -32.48
C ILE A 444 6.03 -18.57 -31.09
N THR A 445 7.30 -18.27 -30.78
CA THR A 445 7.98 -18.67 -29.55
C THR A 445 8.76 -17.53 -28.90
N GLY A 446 9.15 -17.69 -27.63
CA GLY A 446 10.01 -16.75 -26.90
C GLY A 446 9.47 -15.32 -26.83
N LEU A 447 10.35 -14.34 -27.05
CA LEU A 447 10.00 -12.91 -27.00
C LEU A 447 8.94 -12.50 -28.03
N ASN A 448 8.83 -13.21 -29.16
CA ASN A 448 7.79 -12.95 -30.15
C ASN A 448 6.39 -13.29 -29.60
N TYR A 449 6.28 -14.35 -28.80
CA TYR A 449 5.02 -14.68 -28.12
C TYR A 449 4.65 -13.60 -27.10
N LEU A 450 5.63 -13.16 -26.29
CA LEU A 450 5.43 -12.08 -25.32
C LEU A 450 4.93 -10.82 -26.01
N ASN A 451 5.57 -10.38 -27.09
CA ASN A 451 5.20 -9.14 -27.77
C ASN A 451 3.86 -9.25 -28.54
N VAL A 452 3.65 -10.32 -29.30
CA VAL A 452 2.47 -10.44 -30.19
C VAL A 452 1.20 -10.84 -29.44
N VAL A 453 1.31 -11.72 -28.44
CA VAL A 453 0.16 -12.26 -27.72
C VAL A 453 -0.03 -11.54 -26.39
N GLU A 454 0.92 -11.66 -25.47
CA GLU A 454 0.75 -11.19 -24.10
C GLU A 454 0.70 -9.66 -24.01
N PHE A 455 1.69 -8.97 -24.58
CA PHE A 455 1.82 -7.52 -24.53
C PHE A 455 0.68 -6.79 -25.25
N ARG A 456 0.27 -7.29 -26.42
CA ARG A 456 -0.86 -6.68 -27.15
C ARG A 456 -2.20 -6.93 -26.45
N ALA A 457 -2.41 -8.13 -25.89
CA ALA A 457 -3.66 -8.45 -25.21
C ALA A 457 -3.79 -7.77 -23.84
N LEU A 458 -2.69 -7.59 -23.10
CA LEU A 458 -2.67 -7.01 -21.76
C LEU A 458 -2.01 -5.63 -21.69
N LYS A 459 -1.89 -4.91 -22.81
CA LYS A 459 -1.19 -3.61 -22.88
C LYS A 459 -1.64 -2.67 -21.77
N GLN A 460 -2.95 -2.54 -21.58
CA GLN A 460 -3.56 -1.67 -20.56
C GLN A 460 -3.19 -2.11 -19.14
N LEU A 461 -3.20 -3.43 -18.89
CA LEU A 461 -2.90 -3.99 -17.58
C LEU A 461 -1.41 -3.87 -17.24
N PHE A 462 -0.53 -4.00 -18.24
CA PHE A 462 0.90 -3.74 -18.10
C PHE A 462 1.17 -2.27 -17.81
N THR A 463 0.56 -1.36 -18.56
CA THR A 463 0.74 0.07 -18.33
C THR A 463 0.20 0.52 -16.97
N TYR A 464 -0.95 -0.02 -16.55
CA TYR A 464 -1.49 0.22 -15.21
C TYR A 464 -0.56 -0.30 -14.11
N SER A 465 -0.04 -1.52 -14.25
CA SER A 465 0.89 -2.11 -13.26
C SER A 465 2.21 -1.36 -13.18
N PHE A 466 2.73 -0.89 -14.33
CA PHE A 466 3.92 -0.05 -14.39
C PHE A 466 3.70 1.30 -13.69
N ALA A 467 2.59 1.97 -13.97
CA ALA A 467 2.28 3.25 -13.37
C ALA A 467 2.02 3.16 -11.87
N PHE A 468 1.36 2.09 -11.43
CA PHE A 468 1.17 1.81 -10.02
C PHE A 468 2.51 1.59 -9.30
N ALA A 469 3.45 0.89 -9.92
CA ALA A 469 4.81 0.74 -9.41
C ALA A 469 5.55 2.09 -9.33
N CYS A 470 5.42 2.96 -10.35
CA CYS A 470 5.97 4.32 -10.30
C CYS A 470 5.38 5.11 -9.13
N VAL A 471 4.07 5.09 -8.91
CA VAL A 471 3.41 5.83 -7.81
C VAL A 471 3.89 5.35 -6.45
N ILE A 472 4.00 4.03 -6.27
CA ILE A 472 4.57 3.44 -5.06
C ILE A 472 5.98 3.97 -4.82
N SER A 473 6.84 3.99 -5.83
CA SER A 473 8.22 4.47 -5.68
C SER A 473 8.34 5.99 -5.53
N VAL A 474 7.50 6.78 -6.21
CA VAL A 474 7.46 8.24 -6.06
C VAL A 474 7.02 8.62 -4.65
N GLY A 475 6.13 7.83 -4.06
CA GLY A 475 5.63 8.04 -2.70
C GLY A 475 6.50 7.46 -1.60
N ASP A 476 7.57 6.71 -1.92
CA ASP A 476 8.43 6.13 -0.90
C ASP A 476 9.27 7.20 -0.21
N PHE A 477 9.14 7.21 1.12
CA PHE A 477 9.94 8.04 2.01
C PHE A 477 10.89 7.17 2.86
N GLY A 478 10.59 5.90 3.08
CA GLY A 478 11.27 5.08 4.10
C GLY A 478 12.77 4.93 3.84
N ILE A 479 13.13 4.47 2.64
CA ILE A 479 14.52 4.19 2.29
C ILE A 479 15.32 5.49 2.19
N ILE A 480 14.78 6.51 1.53
CA ILE A 480 15.46 7.80 1.37
C ILE A 480 15.59 8.54 2.70
N ALA A 481 14.67 8.37 3.65
CA ALA A 481 14.84 8.95 4.98
C ALA A 481 16.10 8.40 5.68
N LEU A 482 16.49 7.15 5.45
CA LEU A 482 17.70 6.57 6.03
C LEU A 482 18.98 7.03 5.30
N PHE A 483 18.95 7.07 3.97
CA PHE A 483 20.16 7.25 3.15
C PHE A 483 20.29 8.61 2.46
N GLY A 484 19.24 9.43 2.52
CA GLY A 484 19.19 10.72 1.86
C GLY A 484 20.24 11.68 2.39
N SER A 485 20.87 12.38 1.46
CA SER A 485 21.81 13.48 1.69
C SER A 485 21.35 14.72 0.92
N GLN A 486 22.01 15.85 1.13
CA GLN A 486 21.71 17.09 0.38
C GLN A 486 21.89 16.90 -1.15
N ASP A 487 22.78 16.00 -1.57
CA ASP A 487 23.04 15.72 -2.99
C ASP A 487 22.04 14.70 -3.58
N PHE A 488 21.49 13.82 -2.75
CA PHE A 488 20.53 12.80 -3.14
C PHE A 488 19.27 12.88 -2.31
N MET A 489 18.35 13.72 -2.76
CA MET A 489 17.06 13.98 -2.13
C MET A 489 15.92 13.68 -3.09
N THR A 490 14.86 13.01 -2.62
CA THR A 490 13.60 12.82 -3.35
C THR A 490 12.54 13.81 -2.88
N LEU A 491 11.46 13.96 -3.64
CA LEU A 491 10.37 14.90 -3.39
C LEU A 491 9.64 14.59 -2.07
N PRO A 492 9.36 13.32 -1.70
CA PRO A 492 8.88 12.99 -0.37
C PRO A 492 9.83 13.44 0.75
N TYR A 493 11.14 13.21 0.60
CA TYR A 493 12.11 13.63 1.60
C TYR A 493 12.18 15.16 1.73
N TYR A 494 12.20 15.88 0.61
CA TYR A 494 12.15 17.34 0.60
C TYR A 494 10.89 17.88 1.30
N LEU A 495 9.73 17.30 0.98
CA LEU A 495 8.47 17.64 1.63
C LEU A 495 8.52 17.39 3.14
N PHE A 496 9.13 16.28 3.58
CA PHE A 496 9.33 15.99 5.00
C PHE A 496 10.21 17.05 5.69
N GLU A 497 11.31 17.51 5.07
CA GLU A 497 12.14 18.59 5.62
C GLU A 497 11.33 19.89 5.77
N LEU A 498 10.53 20.26 4.76
CA LEU A 498 9.68 21.45 4.82
C LEU A 498 8.67 21.38 5.97
N VAL A 499 8.02 20.22 6.15
CA VAL A 499 7.07 20.00 7.26
C VAL A 499 7.78 20.05 8.61
N SER A 500 8.97 19.45 8.70
CA SER A 500 9.78 19.43 9.93
C SER A 500 10.29 20.81 10.33
N HIS A 501 10.55 21.69 9.34
CA HIS A 501 10.92 23.09 9.55
C HIS A 501 9.72 24.05 9.62
N TYR A 502 8.49 23.54 9.76
CA TYR A 502 7.26 24.33 9.88
C TYR A 502 7.00 25.26 8.68
N ARG A 503 7.57 24.98 7.50
CA ARG A 503 7.35 25.74 6.25
C ARG A 503 6.12 25.22 5.52
N TYR A 504 4.95 25.35 6.16
CA TYR A 504 3.72 24.69 5.69
C TYR A 504 3.24 25.15 4.30
N GLN A 505 3.42 26.43 3.95
CA GLN A 505 3.05 26.96 2.63
C GLN A 505 3.90 26.32 1.51
N GLU A 506 5.22 26.30 1.65
CA GLU A 506 6.13 25.61 0.71
C GLU A 506 5.84 24.10 0.66
N ALA A 507 5.53 23.49 1.81
CA ALA A 507 5.18 22.08 1.90
C ALA A 507 3.88 21.77 1.15
N SER A 508 2.85 22.62 1.24
CA SER A 508 1.59 22.44 0.50
C SER A 508 1.81 22.48 -1.01
N PHE A 509 2.69 23.35 -1.51
CA PHE A 509 3.03 23.41 -2.93
C PHE A 509 3.73 22.12 -3.39
N SER A 510 4.72 21.66 -2.62
CA SER A 510 5.44 20.40 -2.89
C SER A 510 4.50 19.19 -2.82
N ALA A 511 3.58 19.17 -1.84
CA ALA A 511 2.54 18.16 -1.69
C ALA A 511 1.57 18.16 -2.87
N LEU A 512 1.19 19.34 -3.38
CA LEU A 512 0.33 19.45 -4.57
C LEU A 512 1.02 18.86 -5.80
N ILE A 513 2.30 19.16 -6.00
CA ILE A 513 3.06 18.57 -7.12
C ILE A 513 3.07 17.05 -6.99
N LEU A 514 3.39 16.53 -5.81
CA LEU A 514 3.41 15.08 -5.54
C LEU A 514 2.02 14.44 -5.70
N LEU A 515 0.95 15.14 -5.33
CA LEU A 515 -0.44 14.73 -5.55
C LEU A 515 -0.77 14.66 -7.04
N ILE A 516 -0.45 15.71 -7.81
CA ILE A 516 -0.73 15.81 -9.24
C ILE A 516 0.05 14.75 -10.01
N THR A 517 1.34 14.55 -9.71
CA THR A 517 2.16 13.53 -10.37
C THR A 517 1.62 12.14 -10.09
N SER A 518 1.26 11.84 -8.84
CA SER A 518 0.63 10.56 -8.47
C SER A 518 -0.71 10.37 -9.18
N TYR A 519 -1.57 11.39 -9.21
CA TYR A 519 -2.86 11.33 -9.89
C TYR A 519 -2.73 11.14 -11.40
N LEU A 520 -1.84 11.90 -12.06
CA LEU A 520 -1.58 11.78 -13.49
C LEU A 520 -1.05 10.39 -13.84
N LEU A 521 -0.14 9.84 -13.02
CA LEU A 521 0.34 8.47 -13.20
C LEU A 521 -0.79 7.46 -13.05
N ILE A 522 -1.70 7.57 -12.08
CA ILE A 522 -2.81 6.59 -11.96
C ILE A 522 -3.82 6.74 -13.11
N ASN A 523 -4.29 7.98 -13.36
CA ASN A 523 -5.41 8.24 -14.26
C ASN A 523 -5.04 8.15 -15.74
N SER A 524 -3.77 8.38 -16.11
CA SER A 524 -3.31 8.19 -17.49
C SER A 524 -3.43 6.73 -17.97
N PHE A 525 -3.53 5.76 -17.05
CA PHE A 525 -3.61 4.33 -17.38
C PHE A 525 -4.89 3.64 -16.92
N GLU A 526 -5.75 4.30 -16.13
CA GLU A 526 -7.10 3.80 -15.78
C GLU A 526 -8.14 4.12 -16.87
N ARG A 527 -7.88 5.12 -17.73
CA ARG A 527 -8.78 5.59 -18.80
C ARG A 527 -8.33 5.16 -20.20
N THR A 528 -8.32 3.86 -20.48
CA THR A 528 -8.59 3.41 -21.86
C THR A 528 -9.52 2.22 -21.77
N PRO A 529 -10.75 2.30 -22.32
CA PRO A 529 -11.75 1.23 -22.24
C PRO A 529 -11.31 -0.09 -22.89
#